data_AF-A0A960T3M5-F1
#
_entry.id   AF-A0A960T3M5-F1
#
_cell.length_a   1.000
_cell.length_b   1.000
_cell.length_c   1.000
_cell.angle_alpha   90.00
_cell.angle_beta   90.00
_cell.angle_gamma   90.00
#
_symmetry.space_group_name_H-M   'P 1'
#
loop_
_entity.id
_entity.type
_entity.pdbx_description
1 polymer ?
#
loop_
_entity_poly.entity_id
_entity_poly.type
_entity_poly.pdbx_seq_one_letter_code
_entity_poly.pdbx_strand_id
1 'polypeptide(L)'
;PAGEPAFSRYLRRRSSGSFRLNINQLGEAVLGEGEARRRLEGVLRLLARPDVNYASVKISAIYSQINVLAWDQTLAAIKERLRLLYRAAGKAGKFVNLDMEEYRDLGLTAAAFREVLDEPEFLPLAAGIVLQAYLPDSAARQRELTEWAKARRARGGAPIKVRLVKGANLAMEQVEAEWHGWRQAPFLTKGE
;
A
#
# COMPACT_ATOMS: atom_id res chain seq x y z
N PRO A 1 12.48 -8.27 -16.39
CA PRO A 1 11.65 -8.51 -15.18
C PRO A 1 10.17 -8.07 -15.26
N ALA A 2 9.77 -7.10 -16.09
CA ALA A 2 8.34 -6.75 -16.29
C ALA A 2 7.91 -6.73 -17.77
N GLY A 3 8.82 -6.94 -18.72
CA GLY A 3 8.55 -6.99 -20.17
C GLY A 3 8.69 -8.38 -20.79
N GLU A 4 8.95 -9.41 -19.98
CA GLU A 4 9.35 -10.73 -20.50
C GLU A 4 8.15 -11.56 -20.98
N PRO A 5 8.25 -12.23 -22.14
CA PRO A 5 7.20 -13.10 -22.67
C PRO A 5 6.74 -14.18 -21.70
N ALA A 6 7.63 -14.65 -20.81
CA ALA A 6 7.34 -15.63 -19.78
C ALA A 6 6.33 -15.10 -18.74
N PHE A 7 6.46 -13.83 -18.33
CA PHE A 7 5.54 -13.21 -17.38
C PHE A 7 4.13 -13.09 -17.96
N SER A 8 3.99 -12.57 -19.18
CA SER A 8 2.68 -12.45 -19.85
C SER A 8 2.01 -13.82 -20.06
N ARG A 9 2.80 -14.87 -20.37
CA ARG A 9 2.31 -16.24 -20.50
C ARG A 9 1.79 -16.79 -19.17
N TYR A 10 2.50 -16.53 -18.07
CA TYR A 10 2.07 -16.90 -16.73
C TYR A 10 0.76 -16.22 -16.34
N LEU A 11 0.66 -14.91 -16.57
CA LEU A 11 -0.57 -14.13 -16.29
C LEU A 11 -1.77 -14.71 -17.03
N ARG A 12 -1.65 -14.94 -18.34
CA ARG A 12 -2.74 -15.50 -19.16
C ARG A 12 -3.19 -16.88 -18.66
N ARG A 13 -2.25 -17.78 -18.36
CA ARG A 13 -2.55 -19.14 -17.88
C ARG A 13 -3.28 -19.16 -16.55
N ARG A 14 -3.01 -18.20 -15.66
CA ARG A 14 -3.68 -18.12 -14.35
C ARG A 14 -5.02 -17.40 -14.44
N SER A 15 -5.12 -16.37 -15.27
CA SER A 15 -6.38 -15.65 -15.51
C SER A 15 -7.45 -16.53 -16.14
N SER A 16 -7.08 -17.51 -16.97
CA SER A 16 -8.04 -18.51 -17.51
C SER A 16 -8.62 -19.44 -16.45
N GLY A 17 -8.01 -19.52 -15.26
CA GLY A 17 -8.49 -20.32 -14.12
C GLY A 17 -9.35 -19.54 -13.13
N SER A 18 -9.93 -18.39 -13.50
CA SER A 18 -10.69 -17.47 -12.61
C SER A 18 -9.88 -16.82 -11.48
N PHE A 19 -8.54 -16.90 -11.49
CA PHE A 19 -7.69 -16.24 -10.49
C PHE A 19 -7.38 -14.80 -10.88
N ARG A 20 -7.53 -13.87 -9.93
CA ARG A 20 -6.97 -12.51 -10.04
C ARG A 20 -5.58 -12.47 -9.41
N LEU A 21 -4.58 -12.04 -10.16
CA LEU A 21 -3.20 -11.97 -9.70
C LEU A 21 -2.87 -10.59 -9.13
N ASN A 22 -2.39 -10.58 -7.88
CA ASN A 22 -1.78 -9.40 -7.27
C ASN A 22 -0.29 -9.34 -7.67
N ILE A 23 0.10 -8.31 -8.41
CA ILE A 23 1.49 -8.14 -8.82
C ILE A 23 2.18 -7.15 -7.88
N ASN A 24 3.32 -7.56 -7.32
CA ASN A 24 4.18 -6.68 -6.53
C ASN A 24 5.55 -6.60 -7.21
N GLN A 25 6.06 -5.39 -7.44
CA GLN A 25 7.39 -5.21 -8.00
C GLN A 25 8.42 -5.25 -6.87
N LEU A 26 9.16 -6.35 -6.80
CA LEU A 26 10.24 -6.52 -5.84
C LEU A 26 11.49 -5.72 -6.23
N GLY A 27 12.30 -5.39 -5.22
CA GLY A 27 13.73 -5.17 -5.35
C GLY A 27 14.31 -4.59 -4.06
N GLU A 28 15.54 -4.08 -4.17
CA GLU A 28 16.32 -3.55 -3.05
C GLU A 28 15.65 -2.38 -2.32
N ALA A 29 16.12 -2.15 -1.09
CA ALA A 29 15.66 -1.06 -0.24
C ALA A 29 15.91 0.30 -0.91
N VAL A 30 14.89 1.15 -0.89
CA VAL A 30 14.94 2.45 -1.56
C VAL A 30 15.63 3.46 -0.63
N LEU A 31 16.93 3.67 -0.83
CA LEU A 31 17.74 4.54 0.02
C LEU A 31 17.77 6.01 -0.47
N GLY A 32 17.19 6.31 -1.64
CA GLY A 32 17.18 7.66 -2.18
C GLY A 32 16.10 7.91 -3.21
N GLU A 33 15.79 9.19 -3.42
CA GLU A 33 14.69 9.64 -4.29
C GLU A 33 14.88 9.24 -5.76
N GLY A 34 16.13 9.12 -6.22
CA GLY A 34 16.43 8.61 -7.54
C GLY A 34 15.92 7.18 -7.75
N GLU A 35 16.04 6.31 -6.74
CA GLU A 35 15.48 4.97 -6.78
C GLU A 35 13.98 4.97 -6.57
N ALA A 36 13.47 5.78 -5.63
CA ALA A 36 12.04 5.90 -5.35
C ALA A 36 11.26 6.30 -6.62
N ARG A 37 11.82 7.23 -7.41
CA ARG A 37 11.28 7.60 -8.72
C ARG A 37 11.32 6.44 -9.71
N ARG A 38 12.43 5.70 -9.80
CA ARG A 38 12.53 4.51 -10.69
C ARG A 38 11.51 3.44 -10.33
N ARG A 39 11.24 3.24 -9.04
CA ARG A 39 10.21 2.31 -8.52
C ARG A 39 8.82 2.79 -8.91
N LEU A 40 8.51 4.05 -8.66
CA LEU A 40 7.24 4.67 -9.06
C LEU A 40 6.98 4.51 -10.56
N GLU A 41 7.97 4.84 -11.40
CA GLU A 41 7.91 4.63 -12.85
C GLU A 41 7.73 3.15 -13.23
N GLY A 42 8.35 2.24 -12.49
CA GLY A 42 8.18 0.79 -12.65
C GLY A 42 6.73 0.35 -12.40
N VAL A 43 6.12 0.83 -11.31
CA VAL A 43 4.72 0.55 -10.99
C VAL A 43 3.79 1.18 -12.03
N LEU A 44 4.07 2.40 -12.51
CA LEU A 44 3.29 3.03 -13.58
C LEU A 44 3.38 2.24 -14.88
N ARG A 45 4.56 1.75 -15.27
CA ARG A 45 4.73 0.86 -16.43
C ARG A 45 3.95 -0.44 -16.26
N LEU A 46 3.94 -1.00 -15.05
CA LEU A 46 3.16 -2.19 -14.73
C LEU A 46 1.64 -1.93 -14.86
N LEU A 47 1.18 -0.80 -14.33
CA LEU A 47 -0.21 -0.33 -14.45
C LEU A 47 -0.57 0.08 -15.89
N ALA A 48 0.38 0.28 -16.79
CA ALA A 48 0.09 0.50 -18.22
C ALA A 48 -0.16 -0.82 -18.98
N ARG A 49 0.29 -1.98 -18.46
CA ARG A 49 0.19 -3.25 -19.18
C ARG A 49 -1.24 -3.80 -19.23
N PRO A 50 -1.79 -4.19 -20.39
CA PRO A 50 -3.18 -4.66 -20.49
C PRO A 50 -3.47 -5.97 -19.74
N ASP A 51 -2.44 -6.78 -19.46
CA ASP A 51 -2.57 -8.06 -18.75
C ASP A 51 -2.46 -7.96 -17.22
N VAL A 52 -2.26 -6.74 -16.68
CA VAL A 52 -2.18 -6.49 -15.23
C VAL A 52 -3.40 -5.71 -14.76
N ASN A 53 -4.14 -6.29 -13.81
CA ASN A 53 -5.35 -5.70 -13.24
C ASN A 53 -5.22 -5.29 -11.77
N TYR A 54 -4.14 -5.71 -11.10
CA TYR A 54 -3.92 -5.48 -9.66
C TYR A 54 -2.43 -5.29 -9.39
N ALA A 55 -2.07 -4.18 -8.76
CA ALA A 55 -0.72 -3.92 -8.26
C ALA A 55 -0.73 -3.64 -6.75
N SER A 56 0.27 -4.15 -6.02
CA SER A 56 0.55 -3.71 -4.65
C SER A 56 1.82 -2.85 -4.62
N VAL A 57 1.83 -1.82 -3.77
CA VAL A 57 2.92 -0.86 -3.63
C VAL A 57 3.06 -0.46 -2.17
N LYS A 58 4.28 -0.16 -1.73
CA LYS A 58 4.58 0.35 -0.39
C LYS A 58 4.92 1.84 -0.50
N ILE A 59 4.56 2.64 0.51
CA ILE A 59 4.89 4.08 0.49
C ILE A 59 6.42 4.30 0.51
N SER A 60 7.15 3.46 1.25
CA SER A 60 8.61 3.39 1.30
C SER A 60 9.26 3.10 -0.06
N ALA A 61 8.54 2.42 -0.95
CA ALA A 61 9.03 2.12 -2.29
C ALA A 61 8.94 3.31 -3.25
N ILE A 62 8.06 4.29 -2.99
CA ILE A 62 7.81 5.42 -3.89
C ILE A 62 8.33 6.74 -3.33
N TYR A 63 8.65 6.80 -2.03
CA TYR A 63 9.26 7.95 -1.37
C TYR A 63 10.29 7.45 -0.34
N SER A 64 11.53 7.91 -0.44
CA SER A 64 12.64 7.39 0.38
C SER A 64 12.84 8.15 1.68
N GLN A 65 12.39 9.41 1.77
CA GLN A 65 12.65 10.30 2.91
C GLN A 65 11.48 10.32 3.90
N ILE A 66 10.92 9.16 4.23
CA ILE A 66 9.81 9.07 5.18
C ILE A 66 10.30 9.52 6.56
N ASN A 67 9.72 10.61 7.06
CA ASN A 67 10.02 11.15 8.37
C ASN A 67 8.73 11.48 9.12
N VAL A 68 8.43 10.70 10.16
CA VAL A 68 7.25 10.85 11.01
C VAL A 68 7.24 12.17 11.81
N LEU A 69 8.40 12.79 12.03
CA LEU A 69 8.50 14.11 12.69
C LEU A 69 8.17 15.26 11.73
N ALA A 70 8.41 15.07 10.43
CA ALA A 70 8.03 15.99 9.37
C ALA A 70 6.73 15.51 8.71
N TRP A 71 5.69 15.29 9.54
CA TRP A 71 4.46 14.62 9.16
C TRP A 71 3.81 15.25 7.93
N ASP A 72 3.53 16.56 7.97
CA ASP A 72 2.79 17.26 6.91
C ASP A 72 3.56 17.24 5.59
N GLN A 73 4.88 17.47 5.63
CA GLN A 73 5.73 17.48 4.44
C GLN A 73 5.85 16.08 3.84
N THR A 74 6.06 15.06 4.68
CA THR A 74 6.14 13.66 4.26
C THR A 74 4.82 13.20 3.66
N LEU A 75 3.70 13.51 4.33
CA LEU A 75 2.37 13.17 3.86
C LEU A 75 2.08 13.83 2.51
N ALA A 76 2.39 15.12 2.34
CA ALA A 76 2.21 15.81 1.07
C ALA A 76 2.99 15.13 -0.07
N ALA A 77 4.27 14.81 0.16
CA ALA A 77 5.12 14.14 -0.83
C ALA A 77 4.63 12.74 -1.22
N ILE A 78 4.11 11.96 -0.26
CA ILE A 78 3.50 10.65 -0.51
C ILE A 78 2.21 10.82 -1.32
N LYS A 79 1.33 11.75 -0.93
CA LYS A 79 0.05 12.01 -1.61
C LYS A 79 0.28 12.36 -3.09
N GLU A 80 1.26 13.20 -3.41
CA GLU A 80 1.60 13.54 -4.80
C GLU A 80 1.88 12.30 -5.66
N ARG A 81 2.66 11.35 -5.14
CA ARG A 81 3.01 10.11 -5.84
C ARG A 81 1.83 9.15 -5.92
N LEU A 82 1.02 9.05 -4.86
CA LEU A 82 -0.20 8.25 -4.86
C LEU A 82 -1.20 8.73 -5.90
N ARG A 83 -1.37 10.05 -6.08
CA ARG A 83 -2.23 10.61 -7.14
C ARG A 83 -1.81 10.12 -8.53
N LEU A 84 -0.50 10.04 -8.81
CA LEU A 84 -0.01 9.51 -10.09
C LEU A 84 -0.43 8.05 -10.29
N LEU A 85 -0.26 7.22 -9.26
CA LEU A 85 -0.64 5.80 -9.31
C LEU A 85 -2.16 5.61 -9.46
N TYR A 86 -2.95 6.36 -8.69
CA TYR A 86 -4.40 6.27 -8.71
C TYR A 86 -5.02 6.80 -10.01
N ARG A 87 -4.44 7.83 -10.62
CA ARG A 87 -4.82 8.26 -11.98
C ARG A 87 -4.56 7.17 -13.01
N ALA A 88 -3.38 6.55 -12.96
CA ALA A 88 -3.02 5.47 -13.87
C ALA A 88 -3.96 4.25 -13.69
N ALA A 89 -4.30 3.92 -12.44
CA ALA A 89 -5.20 2.82 -12.12
C ALA A 89 -6.65 3.11 -12.53
N GLY A 90 -7.18 4.29 -12.20
CA GLY A 90 -8.55 4.69 -12.52
C GLY A 90 -8.83 4.72 -14.02
N LYS A 91 -7.91 5.27 -14.83
CA LYS A 91 -8.03 5.29 -16.31
C LYS A 91 -8.16 3.91 -16.93
N ALA A 92 -7.55 2.89 -16.32
CA ALA A 92 -7.48 1.55 -16.87
C ALA A 92 -8.33 0.52 -16.12
N GLY A 93 -9.16 0.95 -15.16
CA GLY A 93 -10.01 0.06 -14.35
C GLY A 93 -9.22 -0.91 -13.47
N LYS A 94 -8.03 -0.51 -13.01
CA LYS A 94 -7.10 -1.36 -12.26
C LYS A 94 -7.18 -1.11 -10.77
N PHE A 95 -6.74 -2.10 -10.01
CA PHE A 95 -6.74 -2.05 -8.56
C PHE A 95 -5.33 -1.78 -8.02
N VAL A 96 -5.20 -0.78 -7.14
CA VAL A 96 -3.95 -0.50 -6.40
C VAL A 96 -4.16 -0.78 -4.93
N ASN A 97 -3.24 -1.55 -4.35
CA ASN A 97 -3.24 -1.88 -2.93
C ASN A 97 -1.99 -1.31 -2.25
N LEU A 98 -2.17 -0.59 -1.16
CA LEU A 98 -1.06 -0.18 -0.32
C LEU A 98 -0.68 -1.31 0.62
N ASP A 99 0.52 -1.86 0.45
CA ASP A 99 1.11 -2.82 1.37
C ASP A 99 1.76 -2.09 2.54
N MET A 100 1.93 -2.81 3.66
CA MET A 100 2.49 -2.29 4.91
C MET A 100 3.71 -3.12 5.31
N GLU A 101 4.80 -2.46 5.69
CA GLU A 101 6.04 -3.10 6.15
C GLU A 101 6.23 -2.88 7.65
N GLU A 102 6.59 -1.66 8.02
CA GLU A 102 7.02 -1.27 9.35
C GLU A 102 5.90 -0.53 10.09
N TYR A 103 5.88 -0.66 11.43
CA TYR A 103 4.87 -0.01 12.26
C TYR A 103 4.86 1.53 12.11
N ARG A 104 6.04 2.15 11.96
CA ARG A 104 6.16 3.61 11.82
C ARG A 104 5.42 4.19 10.61
N ASP A 105 5.24 3.39 9.57
CA ASP A 105 4.62 3.80 8.31
C ASP A 105 3.09 3.69 8.32
N LEU A 106 2.51 2.96 9.28
CA LEU A 106 1.07 2.69 9.36
C LEU A 106 0.25 3.98 9.37
N GLY A 107 0.65 4.94 10.21
CA GLY A 107 -0.04 6.22 10.34
C GLY A 107 -0.05 7.00 9.02
N LEU A 108 1.13 7.20 8.42
CA LEU A 108 1.28 7.93 7.15
C LEU A 108 0.57 7.22 6.01
N THR A 109 0.66 5.90 5.94
CA THR A 109 -0.01 5.10 4.90
C THR A 109 -1.53 5.24 5.00
N ALA A 110 -2.09 5.12 6.20
CA ALA A 110 -3.53 5.27 6.41
C ALA A 110 -4.02 6.70 6.15
N ALA A 111 -3.26 7.73 6.55
CA ALA A 111 -3.58 9.13 6.28
C ALA A 111 -3.56 9.42 4.77
N ALA A 112 -2.46 9.06 4.08
CA ALA A 112 -2.32 9.26 2.65
C ALA A 112 -3.40 8.51 1.85
N PHE A 113 -3.72 7.27 2.25
CA PHE A 113 -4.78 6.48 1.63
C PHE A 113 -6.14 7.17 1.73
N ARG A 114 -6.53 7.61 2.93
CA ARG A 114 -7.83 8.26 3.16
C ARG A 114 -7.94 9.59 2.45
N GLU A 115 -6.94 10.45 2.63
CA GLU A 115 -6.99 11.82 2.12
C GLU A 115 -6.98 11.88 0.60
N VAL A 116 -6.20 11.04 -0.08
CA VAL A 116 -6.21 11.03 -1.55
C VAL A 116 -7.52 10.46 -2.09
N LEU A 117 -8.05 9.39 -1.49
CA LEU A 117 -9.31 8.78 -1.94
C LEU A 117 -10.55 9.61 -1.65
N ASP A 118 -10.43 10.63 -0.81
CA ASP A 118 -11.46 11.64 -0.53
C ASP A 118 -11.41 12.85 -1.47
N GLU A 119 -10.35 12.99 -2.28
CA GLU A 119 -10.33 14.00 -3.33
C GLU A 119 -11.40 13.66 -4.40
N PRO A 120 -12.13 14.67 -4.94
CA PRO A 120 -13.19 14.43 -5.92
C PRO A 120 -12.76 13.59 -7.13
N GLU A 121 -11.51 13.76 -7.57
CA GLU A 121 -10.89 13.00 -8.67
C GLU A 121 -10.90 11.47 -8.41
N PHE A 122 -10.73 11.06 -7.15
CA PHE A 122 -10.55 9.65 -6.77
C PHE A 122 -11.74 9.08 -6.00
N LEU A 123 -12.79 9.85 -5.75
CA LEU A 123 -14.01 9.38 -5.11
C LEU A 123 -14.61 8.10 -5.76
N PRO A 124 -14.65 7.94 -7.09
CA PRO A 124 -15.16 6.71 -7.73
C PRO A 124 -14.12 5.55 -7.75
N LEU A 125 -12.89 5.78 -7.29
CA LEU A 125 -11.83 4.77 -7.34
C LEU A 125 -11.93 3.77 -6.20
N ALA A 126 -11.92 2.47 -6.52
CA ALA A 126 -11.73 1.40 -5.54
C ALA A 126 -10.24 1.10 -5.38
N ALA A 127 -9.75 1.10 -4.14
CA ALA A 127 -8.36 0.81 -3.80
C ALA A 127 -8.29 0.02 -2.50
N GLY A 128 -7.11 -0.51 -2.18
CA GLY A 128 -6.92 -1.35 -1.00
C GLY A 128 -5.78 -0.91 -0.10
N ILE A 129 -5.83 -1.36 1.14
CA ILE A 129 -4.81 -1.13 2.18
C ILE A 129 -4.61 -2.41 3.00
N VAL A 130 -3.38 -2.69 3.42
CA VAL A 130 -3.05 -3.81 4.32
C VAL A 130 -3.20 -3.37 5.78
N LEU A 131 -3.74 -4.25 6.62
CA LEU A 131 -3.62 -4.16 8.08
C LEU A 131 -2.97 -5.44 8.62
N GLN A 132 -2.08 -5.29 9.59
CA GLN A 132 -1.31 -6.39 10.16
C GLN A 132 -1.88 -6.76 11.55
N ALA A 133 -2.56 -7.89 11.65
CA ALA A 133 -3.26 -8.35 12.84
C ALA A 133 -2.35 -8.59 14.06
N TYR A 134 -1.05 -8.77 13.86
CA TYR A 134 -0.07 -8.87 14.94
C TYR A 134 0.13 -7.54 15.70
N LEU A 135 -0.40 -6.41 15.23
CA LEU A 135 -0.33 -5.13 15.91
C LEU A 135 -1.60 -4.94 16.76
N PRO A 136 -1.47 -4.65 18.08
CA PRO A 136 -2.62 -4.43 18.95
C PRO A 136 -3.55 -3.30 18.49
N ASP A 137 -2.99 -2.25 17.87
CA ASP A 137 -3.74 -1.09 17.40
C ASP A 137 -4.48 -1.33 16.07
N SER A 138 -4.17 -2.42 15.33
CA SER A 138 -4.79 -2.71 14.03
C SER A 138 -6.31 -2.86 14.12
N ALA A 139 -6.86 -3.33 15.24
CA ALA A 139 -8.30 -3.40 15.46
C ALA A 139 -8.94 -2.00 15.54
N ALA A 140 -8.29 -1.04 16.20
CA ALA A 140 -8.75 0.35 16.24
C ALA A 140 -8.67 0.99 14.85
N ARG A 141 -7.55 0.79 14.14
CA ARG A 141 -7.38 1.27 12.75
C ARG A 141 -8.39 0.70 11.79
N GLN A 142 -8.74 -0.58 11.93
CA GLN A 142 -9.78 -1.22 11.12
C GLN A 142 -11.15 -0.56 11.33
N ARG A 143 -11.50 -0.22 12.58
CA ARG A 143 -12.74 0.50 12.89
C ARG A 143 -12.72 1.92 12.29
N GLU A 144 -11.62 2.65 12.45
CA GLU A 144 -11.45 3.98 11.85
C GLU A 144 -11.61 3.96 10.32
N LEU A 145 -10.97 3.00 9.64
CA LEU A 145 -11.09 2.81 8.20
C LEU A 145 -12.51 2.42 7.79
N THR A 146 -13.21 1.64 8.60
CA THR A 146 -14.60 1.22 8.34
C THR A 146 -15.55 2.40 8.42
N GLU A 147 -15.47 3.21 9.47
CA GLU A 147 -16.32 4.40 9.62
C GLU A 147 -16.04 5.44 8.53
N TRP A 148 -14.76 5.68 8.23
CA TRP A 148 -14.39 6.52 7.09
C TRP A 148 -14.92 5.97 5.76
N ALA A 149 -14.80 4.66 5.50
CA ALA A 149 -15.30 4.05 4.28
C ALA A 149 -16.82 4.15 4.15
N LYS A 150 -17.57 4.00 5.25
CA LYS A 150 -19.03 4.22 5.26
C LYS A 150 -19.37 5.67 4.89
N ALA A 151 -18.67 6.65 5.48
CA ALA A 151 -18.87 8.06 5.16
C ALA A 151 -18.54 8.35 3.67
N ARG A 152 -17.44 7.78 3.16
CA ARG A 152 -17.08 7.86 1.74
C ARG A 152 -18.16 7.26 0.83
N ARG A 153 -18.74 6.10 1.19
CA ARG A 153 -19.85 5.49 0.44
C ARG A 153 -21.11 6.37 0.45
N ALA A 154 -21.42 7.00 1.59
CA ALA A 154 -22.56 7.91 1.72
C ALA A 154 -22.42 9.15 0.80
N ARG A 155 -21.20 9.60 0.51
CA ARG A 155 -20.89 10.65 -0.47
C ARG A 155 -20.88 10.16 -1.93
N GLY A 156 -21.29 8.92 -2.21
CA GLY A 156 -21.28 8.33 -3.55
C GLY A 156 -19.94 7.74 -3.99
N GLY A 157 -18.95 7.65 -3.09
CA GLY A 157 -17.66 7.06 -3.40
C GLY A 157 -17.68 5.53 -3.53
N ALA A 158 -16.60 4.99 -4.09
CA ALA A 158 -16.40 3.55 -4.25
C ALA A 158 -16.11 2.83 -2.90
N PRO A 159 -16.22 1.50 -2.82
CA PRO A 159 -15.74 0.76 -1.66
C PRO A 159 -14.21 0.72 -1.63
N ILE A 160 -13.66 0.48 -0.44
CA ILE A 160 -12.26 0.10 -0.24
C ILE A 160 -12.14 -1.40 0.03
N LYS A 161 -10.92 -1.94 -0.08
CA LYS A 161 -10.59 -3.29 0.36
C LYS A 161 -9.55 -3.23 1.47
N VAL A 162 -9.83 -3.87 2.60
CA VAL A 162 -8.81 -4.11 3.63
C VAL A 162 -8.27 -5.53 3.45
N ARG A 163 -6.96 -5.66 3.24
CA ARG A 163 -6.27 -6.96 3.25
C ARG A 163 -5.72 -7.21 4.64
N LEU A 164 -6.34 -8.12 5.38
CA LEU A 164 -5.81 -8.58 6.67
C LEU A 164 -4.68 -9.58 6.45
N VAL A 165 -3.53 -9.31 7.08
CA VAL A 165 -2.39 -10.23 7.18
C VAL A 165 -2.03 -10.39 8.65
N LYS A 166 -1.28 -11.42 9.04
CA LYS A 166 -0.75 -11.48 10.42
C LYS A 166 0.31 -10.40 10.62
N GLY A 167 1.31 -10.38 9.74
CA GLY A 167 2.48 -9.52 9.83
C GLY A 167 3.71 -10.34 9.44
N ALA A 168 4.74 -9.68 8.92
CA ALA A 168 5.95 -10.35 8.41
C ALA A 168 7.26 -9.78 8.99
N ASN A 169 7.18 -8.73 9.81
CA ASN A 169 8.35 -7.96 10.25
C ASN A 169 8.70 -8.14 11.75
N LEU A 170 8.21 -9.21 12.40
CA LEU A 170 8.32 -9.38 13.86
C LEU A 170 9.75 -9.26 14.40
N ALA A 171 10.72 -9.87 13.71
CA ALA A 171 12.12 -9.85 14.14
C ALA A 171 12.73 -8.45 14.12
N MET A 172 12.42 -7.63 13.10
CA MET A 172 12.93 -6.26 13.03
C MET A 172 12.22 -5.36 14.03
N GLU A 173 10.92 -5.52 14.24
CA GLU A 173 10.18 -4.77 15.26
C GLU A 173 10.69 -5.07 16.69
N GLN A 174 11.20 -6.28 16.93
CA GLN A 174 11.88 -6.65 18.19
C GLN A 174 13.20 -5.89 18.37
N VAL A 175 14.05 -5.91 17.33
CA VAL A 175 15.34 -5.21 17.35
C VAL A 175 15.16 -3.71 17.53
N GLU A 176 14.23 -3.10 16.79
CA GLU A 176 13.90 -1.67 16.89
C GLU A 176 13.45 -1.29 18.32
N ALA A 177 12.59 -2.11 18.93
CA ALA A 177 12.10 -1.89 20.27
C ALA A 177 13.21 -2.00 21.32
N GLU A 178 14.05 -3.03 21.23
CA GLU A 178 15.17 -3.22 22.16
C GLU A 178 16.21 -2.10 22.03
N TRP A 179 16.58 -1.73 20.79
CA TRP A 179 17.56 -0.69 20.52
C TRP A 179 17.15 0.69 21.06
N HIS A 180 15.88 1.05 20.92
CA HIS A 180 15.34 2.34 21.37
C HIS A 180 14.79 2.32 22.80
N GLY A 181 14.78 1.16 23.47
CA GLY A 181 14.15 1.00 24.79
C GLY A 181 12.63 1.17 24.76
N TRP A 182 11.99 0.89 23.62
CA TRP A 182 10.55 0.96 23.45
C TRP A 182 9.88 -0.38 23.74
N ARG A 183 8.56 -0.35 23.97
CA ARG A 183 7.76 -1.57 23.95
C ARG A 183 7.62 -2.03 22.50
N GLN A 184 7.85 -3.33 22.27
CA GLN A 184 7.59 -3.97 20.98
C GLN A 184 6.18 -3.63 20.47
N ALA A 185 6.07 -3.23 19.20
CA ALA A 185 4.79 -2.87 18.59
C ALA A 185 3.88 -4.10 18.38
N PRO A 186 4.33 -5.21 17.75
CA PRO A 186 3.51 -6.42 17.68
C PRO A 186 3.23 -7.08 19.03
N PHE A 187 2.22 -7.96 19.08
CA PHE A 187 1.96 -8.87 20.20
C PHE A 187 3.18 -9.74 20.52
N LEU A 188 3.31 -10.12 21.80
CA LEU A 188 4.46 -10.88 22.30
C LEU A 188 4.35 -12.37 21.99
N THR A 189 3.13 -12.89 21.85
CA THR A 189 2.88 -14.29 21.54
C THR A 189 2.10 -14.45 20.24
N LYS A 190 2.22 -15.63 19.62
CA LYS A 190 1.46 -15.99 18.41
C LYS A 190 -0.02 -16.32 18.70
N GLY A 191 -0.37 -16.54 19.97
CA GLY A 191 -1.72 -16.91 20.39
C GLY A 191 -2.67 -15.71 20.50
N GLU A 192 -2.10 -14.53 20.71
CA GLU A 192 -2.76 -13.21 20.60
C GLU A 192 -3.01 -12.85 19.12
#